data_AF-A0A968J4T9-F1
#
_entry.id   AF-A0A968J4T9-F1
#
_cell.length_a   1.000
_cell.length_b   1.000
_cell.length_c   1.000
_cell.angle_alpha   90.00
_cell.angle_beta   90.00
_cell.angle_gamma   90.00
#
_symmetry.space_group_name_H-M   'P 1'
#
loop_
_entity.id
_entity.type
_entity.pdbx_description
1 polymer ?
#
loop_
_entity_poly.entity_id
_entity_poly.type
_entity_poly.pdbx_seq_one_letter_code
_entity_poly.pdbx_strand_id
1 'polypeptide(L)'
;MLVPASSLKPRQGLIRMVFTARLLGSSLGFLALVAWIPAAIAQSAETPAPEPTTLDSRLETLESPLPEALQQLLDRQISAANAQDLETVMATYHPEFKHEDGLSLDQMQEATADLWGKHENLNYEIAVKSWENRGPDLVATLVTEVEGRQKSARGSFRMSGLQEVRNHYRPNPENPDELLLLEQEVIRESYTLTSGEAPPTVTMKLPDIVETGSTYALEAIVEEPLRNNVVLGTVIEEQITAERYLQDSSYPLEPLQAGGLFRTADAPKQPGKEWISVMLVSQGGITLESRRITVTDQLILDN
;
A
#
# COMPACT_ATOMS: atom_id res chain seq x y z
N MET A 1 -9.75 52.01 51.74
CA MET A 1 -10.23 50.71 51.24
C MET A 1 -9.76 50.61 49.78
N LEU A 2 -8.58 50.07 49.43
CA LEU A 2 -8.11 48.67 49.46
C LEU A 2 -8.97 47.69 48.62
N VAL A 3 -8.59 47.55 47.33
CA VAL A 3 -8.34 46.31 46.50
C VAL A 3 -9.53 45.33 46.27
N PRO A 4 -9.64 44.54 45.15
CA PRO A 4 -8.64 44.23 44.11
C PRO A 4 -9.04 44.35 42.62
N ALA A 5 -7.96 44.31 41.83
CA ALA A 5 -7.86 44.00 40.41
C ALA A 5 -8.32 42.57 40.07
N SER A 6 -9.02 42.42 38.94
CA SER A 6 -9.30 41.14 38.30
C SER A 6 -8.21 40.77 37.29
N SER A 7 -7.56 39.65 37.60
CA SER A 7 -6.60 38.92 36.80
C SER A 7 -7.26 38.37 35.51
N LEU A 8 -6.72 38.75 34.36
CA LEU A 8 -6.94 38.05 33.09
C LEU A 8 -5.86 36.97 32.96
N LYS A 9 -6.25 35.71 33.22
CA LYS A 9 -5.48 34.53 32.80
C LYS A 9 -5.61 34.34 31.28
N PRO A 10 -4.52 34.06 30.54
CA PRO A 10 -4.66 33.54 29.19
C PRO A 10 -5.04 32.06 29.26
N ARG A 11 -6.18 31.71 28.67
CA ARG A 11 -6.51 30.33 28.30
C ARG A 11 -5.61 29.96 27.12
N GLN A 12 -4.59 29.13 27.37
CA GLN A 12 -3.98 28.34 26.30
C GLN A 12 -5.02 27.30 25.87
N GLY A 13 -5.75 27.62 24.79
CA GLY A 13 -6.55 26.64 24.06
C GLY A 13 -5.66 25.96 23.06
N LEU A 14 -5.32 24.69 23.32
CA LEU A 14 -4.71 23.81 22.34
C LEU A 14 -5.74 23.61 21.20
N ILE A 15 -5.54 24.27 20.07
CA ILE A 15 -6.38 24.07 18.87
C ILE A 15 -5.95 22.73 18.27
N ARG A 16 -6.67 21.66 18.62
CA ARG A 16 -6.62 20.40 17.86
C ARG A 16 -7.37 20.63 16.55
N MET A 17 -6.65 20.77 15.44
CA MET A 17 -7.25 20.67 14.11
C MET A 17 -7.49 19.20 13.81
N VAL A 18 -8.75 18.77 13.86
CA VAL A 18 -9.15 17.47 13.33
C VAL A 18 -9.19 17.61 11.81
N PHE A 19 -8.20 17.04 11.13
CA PHE A 19 -8.16 17.00 9.67
C PHE A 19 -8.90 15.73 9.21
N THR A 20 -10.17 15.86 8.85
CA THR A 20 -10.98 14.72 8.37
C THR A 20 -10.59 14.39 6.92
N ALA A 21 -9.38 13.90 6.66
CA ALA A 21 -9.01 13.49 5.31
C ALA A 21 -9.95 12.38 4.82
N ARG A 22 -10.68 12.65 3.74
CA ARG A 22 -11.29 11.59 2.91
C ARG A 22 -10.18 11.02 2.03
N LEU A 23 -9.25 10.32 2.67
CA LEU A 23 -8.27 9.48 1.98
C LEU A 23 -8.81 8.07 2.19
N LEU A 24 -9.49 7.61 1.13
CA LEU A 24 -10.20 6.35 1.13
C LEU A 24 -9.19 5.20 1.11
N GLY A 25 -9.48 4.18 1.92
CA GLY A 25 -8.57 3.14 2.37
C GLY A 25 -7.89 2.30 1.29
N SER A 26 -6.75 1.77 1.71
CA SER A 26 -5.94 0.73 1.10
C SER A 26 -6.80 -0.43 0.64
N SER A 27 -6.99 -0.53 -0.66
CA SER A 27 -7.58 -1.70 -1.31
C SER A 27 -6.88 -1.90 -2.64
N LEU A 28 -5.66 -2.42 -2.57
CA LEU A 28 -4.92 -2.79 -3.75
C LEU A 28 -4.60 -4.27 -3.65
N GLY A 29 -5.50 -5.07 -4.22
CA GLY A 29 -5.19 -6.43 -4.65
C GLY A 29 -5.21 -6.43 -6.16
N PHE A 30 -4.05 -6.31 -6.82
CA PHE A 30 -3.97 -6.41 -8.28
C PHE A 30 -2.66 -7.02 -8.74
N LEU A 31 -2.67 -7.52 -9.97
CA LEU A 31 -1.68 -8.34 -10.66
C LEU A 31 -1.54 -7.86 -12.11
N ALA A 32 -0.38 -8.10 -12.73
CA ALA A 32 0.02 -7.55 -14.02
C ALA A 32 0.65 -8.50 -15.07
N LEU A 33 1.27 -7.95 -16.14
CA LEU A 33 2.23 -8.59 -17.03
C LEU A 33 3.19 -7.54 -17.66
N VAL A 34 4.31 -8.04 -18.19
CA VAL A 34 5.46 -7.30 -18.77
C VAL A 34 5.39 -7.25 -20.31
N ALA A 35 5.90 -6.18 -20.92
CA ALA A 35 6.43 -6.23 -22.30
C ALA A 35 7.73 -5.43 -22.47
N TRP A 36 8.64 -6.00 -23.27
CA TRP A 36 9.97 -5.52 -23.69
C TRP A 36 9.99 -4.16 -24.42
N ILE A 37 11.05 -3.37 -24.23
CA ILE A 37 11.57 -2.38 -25.22
C ILE A 37 13.11 -2.37 -25.24
N PRO A 38 13.78 -2.47 -26.41
CA PRO A 38 15.19 -2.11 -26.55
C PRO A 38 15.38 -0.59 -26.73
N ALA A 39 16.46 -0.08 -26.15
CA ALA A 39 16.82 1.33 -26.03
C ALA A 39 16.92 2.11 -27.36
N ALA A 40 16.47 3.37 -27.33
CA ALA A 40 17.07 4.46 -28.10
C ALA A 40 16.87 5.82 -27.43
N ILE A 41 17.98 6.57 -27.39
CA ILE A 41 18.27 7.80 -26.63
C ILE A 41 17.50 9.02 -27.17
N ALA A 42 16.95 9.85 -26.27
CA ALA A 42 16.94 11.30 -26.42
C ALA A 42 16.94 11.97 -25.04
N GLN A 43 18.00 12.71 -24.77
CA GLN A 43 18.31 13.37 -23.51
C GLN A 43 17.69 14.77 -23.45
N SER A 44 16.93 15.05 -22.40
CA SER A 44 16.69 16.40 -21.88
C SER A 44 16.79 16.33 -20.37
N ALA A 45 17.76 17.05 -19.81
CA ALA A 45 18.09 17.04 -18.40
C ALA A 45 17.02 17.81 -17.59
N GLU A 46 16.23 17.06 -16.84
CA GLU A 46 15.49 17.53 -15.68
C GLU A 46 16.12 16.81 -14.48
N THR A 47 16.43 17.55 -13.41
CA THR A 47 17.10 17.03 -12.21
C THR A 47 16.41 15.76 -11.72
N PRO A 48 17.11 14.62 -11.54
CA PRO A 48 16.44 13.39 -11.18
C PRO A 48 15.90 13.55 -9.75
N ALA A 49 14.58 13.39 -9.61
CA ALA A 49 13.99 12.92 -8.36
C ALA A 49 14.71 11.61 -7.96
N PRO A 50 14.81 11.26 -6.66
CA PRO A 50 15.31 9.94 -6.28
C PRO A 50 14.55 8.88 -7.09
N GLU A 51 15.29 8.02 -7.80
CA GLU A 51 14.68 7.01 -8.66
C GLU A 51 13.76 6.14 -7.79
N PRO A 52 12.49 5.93 -8.18
CA PRO A 52 11.66 4.94 -7.51
C PRO A 52 12.41 3.60 -7.59
N THR A 53 12.47 2.87 -6.48
CA THR A 53 13.00 1.50 -6.46
C THR A 53 12.20 0.67 -7.47
N THR A 54 12.74 0.48 -8.67
CA THR A 54 12.01 -0.14 -9.78
C THR A 54 11.73 -1.60 -9.45
N LEU A 55 10.60 -2.12 -9.93
CA LEU A 55 10.23 -3.53 -9.81
C LEU A 55 11.39 -4.47 -10.16
N ASP A 56 12.15 -4.15 -11.22
CA ASP A 56 13.34 -4.87 -11.67
C ASP A 56 14.41 -5.06 -10.58
N SER A 57 14.59 -4.08 -9.68
CA SER A 57 15.56 -4.17 -8.59
C SER A 57 15.14 -5.13 -7.47
N ARG A 58 13.87 -5.55 -7.45
CA ARG A 58 13.26 -6.40 -6.41
C ARG A 58 13.06 -7.86 -6.86
N LEU A 59 13.38 -8.16 -8.12
CA LEU A 59 13.17 -9.49 -8.71
C LEU A 59 14.47 -10.27 -8.77
N GLU A 60 14.41 -11.51 -8.32
CA GLU A 60 15.44 -12.50 -8.59
C GLU A 60 15.19 -13.15 -9.96
N THR A 61 16.23 -13.70 -10.58
CA THR A 61 16.08 -14.41 -11.86
C THR A 61 15.25 -15.67 -11.64
N LEU A 62 14.16 -15.83 -12.42
CA LEU A 62 13.35 -17.05 -12.39
C LEU A 62 14.19 -18.29 -12.69
N GLU A 63 14.11 -19.29 -11.82
CA GLU A 63 14.85 -20.55 -11.98
C GLU A 63 14.31 -21.41 -13.14
N SER A 64 13.09 -21.16 -13.61
CA SER A 64 12.41 -21.93 -14.66
C SER A 64 11.42 -21.07 -15.46
N PRO A 65 11.19 -21.39 -16.75
CA PRO A 65 10.26 -20.65 -17.59
C PRO A 65 8.83 -20.73 -17.03
N LEU A 66 8.07 -19.65 -17.14
CA LEU A 66 6.71 -19.58 -16.62
C LEU A 66 5.80 -20.59 -17.34
N PRO A 67 4.94 -21.34 -16.63
CA PRO A 67 3.94 -22.19 -17.26
C PRO A 67 3.01 -21.37 -18.14
N GLU A 68 2.70 -21.88 -19.33
CA GLU A 68 1.89 -21.16 -20.32
C GLU A 68 0.52 -20.75 -19.78
N ALA A 69 -0.16 -21.64 -19.07
CA ALA A 69 -1.47 -21.35 -18.45
C ALA A 69 -1.40 -20.21 -17.41
N LEU A 70 -0.30 -20.12 -16.65
CA LEU A 70 -0.10 -19.03 -15.69
C LEU A 70 0.21 -17.72 -16.42
N GLN A 71 1.04 -17.76 -17.46
CA GLN A 71 1.33 -16.59 -18.27
C GLN A 71 0.05 -16.01 -18.88
N GLN A 72 -0.77 -16.85 -19.50
CA GLN A 72 -2.04 -16.45 -20.11
C GLN A 72 -3.04 -15.90 -19.09
N LEU A 73 -3.12 -16.51 -17.88
CA LEU A 73 -3.97 -16.00 -16.81
C LEU A 73 -3.56 -14.59 -16.38
N LEU A 74 -2.26 -14.38 -16.13
CA LEU A 74 -1.73 -13.09 -15.71
C LEU A 74 -1.89 -12.03 -16.79
N ASP A 75 -1.65 -12.38 -18.07
CA ASP A 75 -1.87 -11.54 -19.25
C ASP A 75 -3.30 -11.03 -19.34
N ARG A 76 -4.26 -11.94 -19.12
CA ARG A 76 -5.68 -11.61 -19.12
C ARG A 76 -6.04 -10.72 -17.94
N GLN A 77 -5.60 -11.10 -16.74
CA GLN A 77 -5.92 -10.37 -15.51
C GLN A 77 -5.40 -8.94 -15.56
N ILE A 78 -4.18 -8.73 -16.05
CA ILE A 78 -3.61 -7.38 -16.18
C ILE A 78 -4.29 -6.56 -17.22
N SER A 79 -4.51 -7.13 -18.40
CA SER A 79 -5.04 -6.37 -19.52
C SER A 79 -6.43 -5.88 -19.15
N ALA A 80 -7.20 -6.71 -18.46
CA ALA A 80 -8.48 -6.34 -17.86
C ALA A 80 -8.34 -5.28 -16.77
N ALA A 81 -7.40 -5.42 -15.82
CA ALA A 81 -7.20 -4.46 -14.74
C ALA A 81 -6.79 -3.07 -15.25
N ASN A 82 -5.85 -2.99 -16.19
CA ASN A 82 -5.43 -1.75 -16.85
C ASN A 82 -6.54 -1.15 -17.73
N ALA A 83 -7.42 -1.98 -18.29
CA ALA A 83 -8.62 -1.54 -18.99
C ALA A 83 -9.79 -1.20 -18.06
N GLN A 84 -9.65 -1.41 -16.74
CA GLN A 84 -10.72 -1.33 -15.75
C GLN A 84 -11.96 -2.17 -16.11
N ASP A 85 -11.72 -3.36 -16.69
CA ASP A 85 -12.74 -4.36 -17.03
C ASP A 85 -12.98 -5.32 -15.86
N LEU A 86 -13.96 -4.98 -15.03
CA LEU A 86 -14.21 -5.67 -13.76
C LEU A 86 -14.69 -7.10 -14.00
N GLU A 87 -15.53 -7.30 -15.02
CA GLU A 87 -16.09 -8.60 -15.37
C GLU A 87 -14.97 -9.56 -15.76
N THR A 88 -14.04 -9.11 -16.62
CA THR A 88 -12.93 -9.95 -17.06
C THR A 88 -11.95 -10.23 -15.92
N VAL A 89 -11.69 -9.28 -15.01
CA VAL A 89 -10.88 -9.54 -13.81
C VAL A 89 -11.57 -10.57 -12.91
N MET A 90 -12.86 -10.40 -12.59
CA MET A 90 -13.54 -11.33 -11.69
C MET A 90 -13.65 -12.75 -12.28
N ALA A 91 -13.69 -12.88 -13.61
CA ALA A 91 -13.66 -14.17 -14.30
C ALA A 91 -12.35 -14.96 -14.11
N THR A 92 -11.26 -14.36 -13.62
CA THR A 92 -10.01 -15.07 -13.34
C THR A 92 -9.98 -15.70 -11.95
N TYR A 93 -10.99 -15.46 -11.12
CA TYR A 93 -11.10 -15.99 -9.77
C TYR A 93 -11.89 -17.30 -9.75
N HIS A 94 -11.48 -18.22 -8.90
CA HIS A 94 -12.25 -19.42 -8.63
C HIS A 94 -13.51 -19.07 -7.80
N PRO A 95 -14.67 -19.71 -8.00
CA PRO A 95 -15.87 -19.43 -7.20
C PRO A 95 -15.70 -19.66 -5.69
N GLU A 96 -14.76 -20.52 -5.30
CA GLU A 96 -14.39 -20.78 -3.91
C GLU A 96 -13.17 -19.97 -3.44
N PHE A 97 -12.91 -18.82 -4.08
CA PHE A 97 -11.77 -17.97 -3.77
C PHE A 97 -11.70 -17.59 -2.29
N LYS A 98 -10.48 -17.58 -1.74
CA LYS A 98 -10.18 -17.13 -0.38
C LYS A 98 -9.07 -16.08 -0.37
N HIS A 99 -9.28 -15.03 0.40
CA HIS A 99 -8.24 -14.05 0.70
C HIS A 99 -7.79 -14.19 2.16
N GLU A 100 -6.49 -14.10 2.43
CA GLU A 100 -5.90 -14.19 3.79
C GLU A 100 -6.59 -13.22 4.76
N ASP A 101 -6.85 -11.99 4.31
CA ASP A 101 -7.48 -10.96 5.14
C ASP A 101 -9.01 -11.10 5.29
N GLY A 102 -9.58 -12.20 4.80
CA GLY A 102 -10.99 -12.55 4.98
C GLY A 102 -11.96 -11.95 3.95
N LEU A 103 -11.46 -11.33 2.87
CA LEU A 103 -12.29 -10.83 1.78
C LEU A 103 -12.93 -11.99 1.01
N SER A 104 -14.26 -11.92 0.84
CA SER A 104 -14.99 -12.77 -0.10
C SER A 104 -14.77 -12.30 -1.54
N LEU A 105 -15.15 -13.14 -2.52
CA LEU A 105 -15.10 -12.75 -3.93
C LEU A 105 -15.95 -11.49 -4.21
N ASP A 106 -17.14 -11.39 -3.62
CA ASP A 106 -18.01 -10.21 -3.75
C ASP A 106 -17.36 -8.95 -3.17
N GLN A 107 -16.69 -9.08 -2.01
CA GLN A 107 -15.98 -7.97 -1.38
C GLN A 107 -14.75 -7.56 -2.18
N MET A 108 -14.04 -8.51 -2.81
CA MET A 108 -12.96 -8.21 -3.76
C MET A 108 -13.47 -7.44 -4.98
N GLN A 109 -14.62 -7.82 -5.52
CA GLN A 109 -15.26 -7.12 -6.62
C GLN A 109 -15.64 -5.69 -6.22
N GLU A 110 -16.25 -5.51 -5.05
CA GLU A 110 -16.62 -4.20 -4.52
C GLU A 110 -15.40 -3.32 -4.29
N ALA A 111 -14.38 -3.84 -3.60
CA ALA A 111 -13.14 -3.12 -3.33
C ALA A 111 -12.42 -2.70 -4.64
N THR A 112 -12.41 -3.58 -5.65
CA THR A 112 -11.87 -3.25 -6.98
C THR A 112 -12.64 -2.12 -7.64
N ALA A 113 -13.98 -2.24 -7.69
CA ALA A 113 -14.83 -1.24 -8.33
C ALA A 113 -14.69 0.12 -7.64
N ASP A 114 -14.60 0.11 -6.32
CA ASP A 114 -14.42 1.29 -5.48
C ASP A 114 -13.05 1.95 -5.71
N LEU A 115 -11.97 1.16 -5.76
CA LEU A 115 -10.63 1.62 -6.12
C LEU A 115 -10.65 2.33 -7.50
N TRP A 116 -11.19 1.67 -8.52
CA TRP A 116 -11.24 2.21 -9.88
C TRP A 116 -12.16 3.43 -10.00
N GLY A 117 -13.23 3.51 -9.22
CA GLY A 117 -14.10 4.69 -9.17
C GLY A 117 -13.44 5.91 -8.53
N LYS A 118 -12.42 5.70 -7.67
CA LYS A 118 -11.72 6.77 -6.93
C LYS A 118 -10.43 7.24 -7.60
N HIS A 119 -9.87 6.43 -8.49
CA HIS A 119 -8.58 6.67 -9.09
C HIS A 119 -8.66 6.70 -10.61
N GLU A 120 -7.84 7.57 -11.20
CA GLU A 120 -7.74 7.77 -12.64
C GLU A 120 -6.35 7.41 -13.13
N ASN A 121 -6.28 6.91 -14.36
CA ASN A 121 -5.03 6.48 -15.00
C ASN A 121 -4.26 5.49 -14.13
N LEU A 122 -4.98 4.52 -13.56
CA LEU A 122 -4.34 3.40 -12.88
C LEU A 122 -3.55 2.60 -13.91
N ASN A 123 -2.29 2.34 -13.58
CA ASN A 123 -1.42 1.45 -14.33
C ASN A 123 -0.87 0.42 -13.36
N TYR A 124 -1.03 -0.85 -13.71
CA TYR A 124 -0.59 -1.98 -12.93
C TYR A 124 0.57 -2.68 -13.64
N GLU A 125 1.57 -3.10 -12.88
CA GLU A 125 2.74 -3.85 -13.31
C GLU A 125 3.03 -4.99 -12.33
N ILE A 126 3.62 -6.08 -12.80
CA ILE A 126 3.83 -7.29 -12.01
C ILE A 126 4.99 -8.02 -12.58
N ALA A 127 5.61 -8.75 -11.68
CA ALA A 127 6.47 -9.83 -12.05
C ALA A 127 6.23 -11.04 -11.18
N VAL A 128 6.51 -12.18 -11.78
CA VAL A 128 6.57 -13.45 -11.07
C VAL A 128 7.93 -13.52 -10.41
N LYS A 129 7.94 -13.60 -9.08
CA LYS A 129 9.15 -13.79 -8.27
C LYS A 129 9.53 -15.26 -8.18
N SER A 130 8.54 -16.14 -8.01
CA SER A 130 8.74 -17.59 -8.00
C SER A 130 7.45 -18.31 -8.35
N TRP A 131 7.56 -19.57 -8.78
CA TRP A 131 6.40 -20.44 -8.97
C TRP A 131 6.80 -21.91 -8.79
N GLU A 132 5.83 -22.74 -8.41
CA GLU A 132 5.99 -24.20 -8.32
C GLU A 132 4.66 -24.92 -8.55
N ASN A 133 4.73 -26.16 -9.04
CA ASN A 133 3.57 -27.04 -9.15
C ASN A 133 3.39 -27.83 -7.85
N ARG A 134 2.16 -27.88 -7.34
CA ARG A 134 1.73 -28.67 -6.18
C ARG A 134 0.61 -29.63 -6.57
N GLY A 135 0.98 -30.71 -7.27
CA GLY A 135 0.01 -31.64 -7.83
C GLY A 135 -0.73 -31.02 -9.01
N PRO A 136 -2.07 -30.94 -9.01
CA PRO A 136 -2.83 -30.23 -10.04
C PRO A 136 -2.81 -28.70 -9.85
N ASP A 137 -2.47 -28.23 -8.65
CA ASP A 137 -2.47 -26.80 -8.33
C ASP A 137 -1.10 -26.18 -8.62
N LEU A 138 -1.07 -24.87 -8.78
CA LEU A 138 0.14 -24.08 -8.98
C LEU A 138 0.21 -23.01 -7.89
N VAL A 139 1.39 -22.80 -7.31
CA VAL A 139 1.64 -21.69 -6.37
C VAL A 139 2.63 -20.73 -6.99
N ALA A 140 2.33 -19.42 -6.99
CA ALA A 140 3.26 -18.40 -7.46
C ALA A 140 3.37 -17.24 -6.47
N THR A 141 4.59 -16.75 -6.26
CA THR A 141 4.85 -15.50 -5.54
C THR A 141 5.02 -14.38 -6.55
N LEU A 142 4.26 -13.31 -6.37
CA LEU A 142 4.06 -12.27 -7.36
C LEU A 142 4.30 -10.92 -6.70
N VAL A 143 4.97 -10.00 -7.41
CA VAL A 143 5.20 -8.63 -6.94
C VAL A 143 4.50 -7.69 -7.89
N THR A 144 3.53 -6.92 -7.39
CA THR A 144 2.76 -5.96 -8.17
C THR A 144 3.14 -4.53 -7.79
N GLU A 145 3.33 -3.68 -8.78
CA GLU A 145 3.38 -2.23 -8.64
C GLU A 145 2.12 -1.62 -9.27
N VAL A 146 1.63 -0.54 -8.66
CA VAL A 146 0.51 0.24 -9.19
C VAL A 146 0.85 1.71 -9.10
N GLU A 147 0.51 2.44 -10.14
CA GLU A 147 0.57 3.89 -10.15
C GLU A 147 -0.78 4.47 -10.57
N GLY A 148 -1.07 5.69 -10.15
CA GLY A 148 -2.22 6.41 -10.67
C GLY A 148 -2.45 7.74 -9.99
N ARG A 149 -3.67 8.25 -10.12
CA ARG A 149 -4.08 9.50 -9.47
C ARG A 149 -5.39 9.34 -8.74
N GLN A 150 -5.45 9.74 -7.48
CA GLN A 150 -6.70 9.85 -6.75
C GLN A 150 -7.28 11.25 -6.92
N LYS A 151 -8.58 11.35 -7.21
CA LYS A 151 -9.31 12.61 -7.08
C LYS A 151 -9.95 12.69 -5.70
N SER A 152 -9.74 13.83 -5.04
CA SER A 152 -10.43 14.13 -3.79
C SER A 152 -10.98 15.55 -3.80
N ALA A 153 -11.88 15.85 -2.87
CA ALA A 153 -12.36 17.21 -2.63
C ALA A 153 -11.24 18.21 -2.25
N ARG A 154 -10.04 17.72 -1.93
CA ARG A 154 -8.89 18.51 -1.45
C ARG A 154 -7.77 18.65 -2.47
N GLY A 155 -7.92 18.06 -3.64
CA GLY A 155 -6.92 18.07 -4.69
C GLY A 155 -6.71 16.68 -5.30
N SER A 156 -5.84 16.64 -6.30
CA SER A 156 -5.38 15.40 -6.90
C SER A 156 -4.17 14.89 -6.11
N PHE A 157 -4.17 13.60 -5.81
CA PHE A 157 -3.04 12.89 -5.25
C PHE A 157 -2.44 12.00 -6.33
N ARG A 158 -1.11 11.95 -6.42
CA ARG A 158 -0.41 10.86 -7.11
C ARG A 158 -0.38 9.67 -6.16
N MET A 159 -0.61 8.48 -6.70
CA MET A 159 -0.58 7.23 -5.97
C MET A 159 0.51 6.35 -6.55
N SER A 160 1.28 5.71 -5.68
CA SER A 160 2.07 4.54 -6.00
C SER A 160 1.82 3.46 -4.95
N GLY A 161 1.82 2.19 -5.34
CA GLY A 161 1.58 1.06 -4.46
C GLY A 161 2.42 -0.13 -4.87
N LEU A 162 2.74 -0.97 -3.90
CA LEU A 162 3.61 -2.12 -4.08
C LEU A 162 3.13 -3.26 -3.21
N GLN A 163 2.95 -4.42 -3.81
CA GLN A 163 2.41 -5.60 -3.13
C GLN A 163 3.25 -6.82 -3.47
N GLU A 164 3.48 -7.69 -2.49
CA GLU A 164 4.02 -9.03 -2.69
C GLU A 164 2.98 -10.03 -2.19
N VAL A 165 2.51 -10.90 -3.07
CA VAL A 165 1.47 -11.89 -2.76
C VAL A 165 1.93 -13.30 -3.09
N ARG A 166 1.38 -14.28 -2.37
CA ARG A 166 1.45 -15.69 -2.75
C ARG A 166 0.07 -16.16 -3.16
N ASN A 167 -0.02 -16.59 -4.41
CA ASN A 167 -1.26 -17.00 -5.03
C ASN A 167 -1.25 -18.51 -5.28
N HIS A 168 -2.37 -19.14 -4.96
CA HIS A 168 -2.64 -20.53 -5.31
C HIS A 168 -3.65 -20.55 -6.44
N TYR A 169 -3.31 -21.28 -7.49
CA TYR A 169 -4.10 -21.43 -8.70
C TYR A 169 -4.51 -22.87 -8.88
N ARG A 170 -5.69 -23.07 -9.43
CA ARG A 170 -6.24 -24.39 -9.76
C ARG A 170 -6.75 -24.41 -11.20
N PRO A 171 -6.59 -25.52 -11.93
CA PRO A 171 -7.22 -25.69 -13.24
C PRO A 171 -8.73 -25.43 -13.20
N ASN A 172 -9.24 -24.71 -14.19
CA ASN A 172 -10.66 -24.46 -14.35
C ASN A 172 -11.37 -25.81 -14.59
N PRO A 173 -12.39 -26.19 -13.79
CA PRO A 173 -13.14 -27.43 -13.98
C PRO A 173 -13.81 -27.57 -15.36
N GLU A 174 -14.16 -26.44 -15.98
CA GLU A 174 -14.79 -26.38 -17.30
C GLU A 174 -13.76 -26.37 -18.44
N ASN A 175 -12.56 -25.84 -18.19
CA ASN A 175 -11.45 -25.79 -19.14
C ASN A 175 -10.10 -26.05 -18.43
N PRO A 176 -9.65 -27.31 -18.31
CA PRO A 176 -8.46 -27.65 -17.51
C PRO A 176 -7.13 -27.02 -17.98
N ASP A 177 -7.08 -26.45 -19.18
CA ASP A 177 -5.92 -25.73 -19.70
C ASP A 177 -5.84 -24.27 -19.16
N GLU A 178 -6.91 -23.76 -18.54
CA GLU A 178 -6.96 -22.46 -17.87
C GLU A 178 -6.77 -22.61 -16.36
N LEU A 179 -6.14 -21.61 -15.75
CA LEU A 179 -6.02 -21.51 -14.29
C LEU A 179 -7.01 -20.49 -13.73
N LEU A 180 -7.48 -20.73 -12.51
CA LEU A 180 -8.28 -19.78 -11.72
C LEU A 180 -7.58 -19.53 -10.37
N LEU A 181 -7.63 -18.28 -9.91
CA LEU A 181 -7.09 -17.89 -8.61
C LEU A 181 -7.99 -18.42 -7.48
N LEU A 182 -7.46 -19.35 -6.69
CA LEU A 182 -8.17 -20.01 -5.59
C LEU A 182 -7.88 -19.36 -4.24
N GLU A 183 -6.63 -18.97 -3.98
CA GLU A 183 -6.24 -18.38 -2.70
C GLU A 183 -5.18 -17.31 -2.90
N GLN A 184 -5.25 -16.24 -2.10
CA GLN A 184 -4.26 -15.16 -2.09
C GLN A 184 -3.84 -14.84 -0.65
N GLU A 185 -2.54 -14.90 -0.40
CA GLU A 185 -1.86 -14.46 0.82
C GLU A 185 -1.08 -13.17 0.54
N VAL A 186 -1.21 -12.16 1.40
CA VAL A 186 -0.52 -10.87 1.23
C VAL A 186 0.70 -10.86 2.15
N ILE A 187 1.87 -11.03 1.54
CA ILE A 187 3.17 -11.07 2.22
C ILE A 187 3.61 -9.66 2.60
N ARG A 188 3.57 -8.74 1.63
CA ARG A 188 3.90 -7.31 1.82
C ARG A 188 2.93 -6.44 1.07
N GLU A 189 2.68 -5.26 1.62
CA GLU A 189 1.87 -4.24 0.99
C GLU A 189 2.34 -2.87 1.47
N SER A 190 2.51 -1.94 0.54
CA SER A 190 2.75 -0.54 0.83
C SER A 190 2.10 0.34 -0.22
N TYR A 191 1.74 1.56 0.17
CA TYR A 191 1.31 2.59 -0.77
C TYR A 191 1.70 3.98 -0.29
N THR A 192 1.84 4.88 -1.26
CA THR A 192 2.16 6.29 -1.05
C THR A 192 1.17 7.14 -1.82
N LEU A 193 0.60 8.13 -1.14
CA LEU A 193 -0.19 9.21 -1.74
C LEU A 193 0.52 10.53 -1.54
N THR A 194 0.76 11.26 -2.63
CA THR A 194 1.38 12.60 -2.57
C THR A 194 0.53 13.66 -3.26
N SER A 195 0.48 14.86 -2.70
CA SER A 195 -0.19 16.01 -3.33
C SER A 195 0.61 17.28 -3.09
N GLY A 196 0.48 18.27 -3.99
CA GLY A 196 1.24 19.52 -3.94
C GLY A 196 2.41 19.57 -4.94
N GLU A 197 3.07 20.71 -4.98
CA GLU A 197 4.19 20.98 -5.90
C GLU A 197 5.50 20.38 -5.40
N ALA A 198 5.68 20.31 -4.07
CA ALA A 198 6.86 19.78 -3.40
C ALA A 198 6.46 19.08 -2.09
N PRO A 199 5.71 17.96 -2.16
CA PRO A 199 5.36 17.18 -0.98
C PRO A 199 6.62 16.71 -0.24
N PRO A 200 6.58 16.58 1.10
CA PRO A 200 7.74 16.15 1.87
C PRO A 200 8.13 14.70 1.51
N THR A 201 9.42 14.48 1.23
CA THR A 201 9.95 13.13 1.02
C THR A 201 10.19 12.48 2.38
N VAL A 202 9.79 11.21 2.51
CA VAL A 202 9.89 10.49 3.76
C VAL A 202 10.61 9.16 3.57
N THR A 203 11.61 8.91 4.41
CA THR A 203 12.15 7.56 4.61
C THR A 203 11.45 6.95 5.82
N MET A 204 10.59 5.95 5.58
CA MET A 204 9.98 5.17 6.66
C MET A 204 10.79 3.90 6.95
N LYS A 205 11.21 3.76 8.21
CA LYS A 205 11.80 2.54 8.77
C LYS A 205 10.80 1.91 9.71
N LEU A 206 10.39 0.70 9.35
CA LEU A 206 9.40 -0.09 10.04
C LEU A 206 9.71 -1.56 9.74
N PRO A 207 9.71 -2.47 10.74
CA PRO A 207 9.86 -3.90 10.48
C PRO A 207 8.64 -4.47 9.78
N ASP A 208 8.86 -5.45 8.89
CA ASP A 208 7.76 -6.17 8.21
C ASP A 208 7.03 -7.13 9.16
N ILE A 209 7.75 -7.66 10.15
CA ILE A 209 7.26 -8.67 11.11
C ILE A 209 7.65 -8.24 12.53
N VAL A 210 6.69 -8.33 13.45
CA VAL A 210 6.88 -8.05 14.88
C VAL A 210 6.31 -9.19 15.73
N GLU A 211 6.93 -9.46 16.87
CA GLU A 211 6.46 -10.47 17.81
C GLU A 211 5.31 -9.91 18.66
N THR A 212 4.34 -10.75 19.02
CA THR A 212 3.23 -10.34 19.89
C THR A 212 3.72 -9.77 21.22
N GLY A 213 3.18 -8.62 21.61
CA GLY A 213 3.54 -7.91 22.85
C GLY A 213 4.98 -7.38 22.92
N SER A 214 5.76 -7.48 21.83
CA SER A 214 7.09 -6.87 21.73
C SER A 214 6.99 -5.37 21.48
N THR A 215 8.13 -4.67 21.59
CA THR A 215 8.22 -3.26 21.18
C THR A 215 8.93 -3.17 19.84
N TYR A 216 8.49 -2.26 18.99
CA TYR A 216 9.17 -1.95 17.74
C TYR A 216 9.30 -0.44 17.55
N ALA A 217 10.29 -0.04 16.75
CA ALA A 217 10.53 1.35 16.41
C ALA A 217 9.88 1.65 15.06
N LEU A 218 9.15 2.77 15.01
CA LEU A 218 8.72 3.44 13.79
C LEU A 218 9.50 4.74 13.68
N GLU A 219 10.24 4.89 12.59
CA GLU A 219 10.89 6.13 12.21
C GLU A 219 10.34 6.57 10.86
N ALA A 220 9.82 7.79 10.77
CA ALA A 220 9.47 8.42 9.51
C ALA A 220 10.24 9.74 9.42
N ILE A 221 11.30 9.73 8.62
CA ILE A 221 12.30 10.80 8.56
C ILE A 221 12.00 11.66 7.35
N VAL A 222 11.75 12.96 7.57
CA VAL A 222 11.64 13.96 6.49
C VAL A 222 13.05 14.21 5.97
N GLU A 223 13.26 14.00 4.68
CA GLU A 223 14.59 14.11 4.08
C GLU A 223 15.03 15.57 3.90
N GLU A 224 14.08 16.47 3.63
CA GLU A 224 14.39 17.87 3.43
C GLU A 224 14.74 18.58 4.74
N PRO A 225 15.73 19.49 4.74
CA PRO A 225 16.01 20.32 5.91
C PRO A 225 14.80 21.21 6.26
N LEU A 226 14.27 21.05 7.47
CA LEU A 226 13.09 21.81 7.90
C LEU A 226 13.30 23.32 7.90
N ARG A 227 14.50 23.81 8.26
CA ARG A 227 14.79 25.25 8.42
C ARG A 227 13.71 25.95 9.27
N ASN A 228 12.86 26.76 8.64
CA ASN A 228 11.75 27.49 9.27
C ASN A 228 10.37 26.92 8.87
N ASN A 229 10.34 25.79 8.17
CA ASN A 229 9.11 25.15 7.73
C ASN A 229 8.52 24.33 8.89
N VAL A 230 7.23 24.54 9.13
CA VAL A 230 6.46 23.70 10.04
C VAL A 230 5.97 22.50 9.24
N VAL A 231 6.24 21.30 9.77
CA VAL A 231 5.65 20.05 9.27
C VAL A 231 4.65 19.59 10.31
N LEU A 232 3.43 19.27 9.86
CA LEU A 232 2.45 18.56 10.66
C LEU A 232 2.54 17.09 10.33
N GLY A 233 2.33 16.21 11.31
CA GLY A 233 2.28 14.79 11.02
C GLY A 233 1.49 14.00 12.03
N THR A 234 1.24 12.74 11.68
CA THR A 234 0.58 11.77 12.54
C THR A 234 0.95 10.35 12.14
N VAL A 235 0.69 9.41 13.06
CA VAL A 235 0.80 7.98 12.84
C VAL A 235 -0.55 7.36 13.20
N ILE A 236 -1.06 6.48 12.34
CA ILE A 236 -2.24 5.65 12.63
C ILE A 236 -1.84 4.18 12.47
N GLU A 237 -2.33 3.36 13.40
CA GLU A 237 -2.20 1.91 13.40
C GLU A 237 -3.61 1.34 13.28
N GLU A 238 -3.85 0.51 12.26
CA GLU A 238 -5.17 -0.04 11.97
C GLU A 238 -5.09 -1.54 11.71
N GLN A 239 -5.94 -2.32 12.37
CA GLN A 239 -6.06 -3.75 12.08
C GLN A 239 -6.63 -3.97 10.68
N ILE A 240 -6.04 -4.92 9.95
CA ILE A 240 -6.51 -5.32 8.63
C ILE A 240 -7.66 -6.31 8.79
N THR A 241 -8.85 -5.91 8.35
CA THR A 241 -10.05 -6.74 8.26
C THR A 241 -10.77 -6.45 6.95
N ALA A 242 -11.60 -7.38 6.47
CA ALA A 242 -12.40 -7.20 5.25
C ALA A 242 -13.21 -5.89 5.25
N GLU A 243 -13.78 -5.49 6.38
CA GLU A 243 -14.55 -4.24 6.49
C GLU A 243 -13.66 -3.00 6.40
N ARG A 244 -12.41 -3.09 6.89
CA ARG A 244 -11.49 -1.95 6.92
C ARG A 244 -11.02 -1.56 5.51
N TYR A 245 -10.92 -2.52 4.59
CA TYR A 245 -10.63 -2.26 3.17
C TYR A 245 -11.62 -1.28 2.51
N LEU A 246 -12.85 -1.18 3.04
CA LEU A 246 -13.92 -0.36 2.49
C LEU A 246 -14.17 0.94 3.27
N GLN A 247 -13.35 1.25 4.28
CA GLN A 247 -13.56 2.36 5.21
C GLN A 247 -12.55 3.51 5.03
N ASP A 248 -12.99 4.70 5.41
CA ASP A 248 -12.17 5.91 5.46
C ASP A 248 -11.45 6.06 6.81
N SER A 249 -10.18 6.47 6.75
CA SER A 249 -9.38 6.77 7.94
C SER A 249 -9.30 8.28 8.18
N SER A 250 -9.37 8.68 9.45
CA SER A 250 -9.25 10.08 9.86
C SER A 250 -7.89 10.35 10.50
N TYR A 251 -7.20 11.40 10.06
CA TYR A 251 -5.81 11.69 10.44
C TYR A 251 -5.70 12.92 11.35
N PRO A 252 -5.53 12.73 12.67
CA PRO A 252 -5.32 13.85 13.60
C PRO A 252 -3.89 14.37 13.48
N LEU A 253 -3.71 15.53 12.86
CA LEU A 253 -2.40 16.12 12.61
C LEU A 253 -1.92 16.97 13.79
N GLU A 254 -0.65 16.82 14.15
CA GLU A 254 0.02 17.62 15.18
C GLU A 254 1.33 18.22 14.65
N PRO A 255 1.76 19.41 15.11
CA PRO A 255 3.05 19.96 14.73
C PRO A 255 4.22 19.09 15.19
N LEU A 256 5.08 18.71 14.25
CA LEU A 256 6.28 17.93 14.53
C LEU A 256 7.33 18.78 15.24
N GLN A 257 7.95 18.20 16.27
CA GLN A 257 9.01 18.85 17.04
C GLN A 257 10.41 18.66 16.41
N ALA A 258 10.52 17.76 15.44
CA ALA A 258 11.76 17.38 14.77
C ALA A 258 11.50 17.14 13.27
N GLY A 259 12.57 16.85 12.51
CA GLY A 259 12.55 16.46 11.10
C GLY A 259 11.88 15.12 10.79
N GLY A 260 10.88 14.71 11.56
CA GLY A 260 10.25 13.41 11.40
C GLY A 260 9.42 12.99 12.62
N LEU A 261 8.86 11.79 12.52
CA LEU A 261 8.16 11.09 13.58
C LEU A 261 9.03 9.92 14.04
N PHE A 262 9.27 9.86 15.36
CA PHE A 262 10.06 8.80 15.99
C PHE A 262 9.24 8.27 17.16
N ARG A 263 8.80 7.01 17.05
CA ARG A 263 7.93 6.40 18.04
C ARG A 263 8.38 4.98 18.33
N THR A 264 8.32 4.61 19.60
CA THR A 264 8.31 3.22 20.03
C THR A 264 6.84 2.82 20.20
N ALA A 265 6.43 1.74 19.55
CA ALA A 265 5.10 1.19 19.63
C ALA A 265 5.14 -0.22 20.24
N ASP A 266 4.06 -0.59 20.91
CA ASP A 266 3.85 -1.93 21.45
C ASP A 266 3.06 -2.73 20.42
N ALA A 267 3.60 -3.86 19.99
CA ALA A 267 2.86 -4.79 19.13
C ALA A 267 1.65 -5.36 19.89
N PRO A 268 0.52 -5.62 19.21
CA PRO A 268 -0.62 -6.29 19.79
C PRO A 268 -0.25 -7.60 20.48
N LYS A 269 -1.01 -7.98 21.51
CA LYS A 269 -0.83 -9.27 22.22
C LYS A 269 -1.45 -10.46 21.50
N GLN A 270 -2.02 -10.24 20.33
CA GLN A 270 -2.66 -11.26 19.51
C GLN A 270 -2.05 -11.19 18.10
N PRO A 271 -1.79 -12.35 17.46
CA PRO A 271 -1.36 -12.37 16.08
C PRO A 271 -2.38 -11.70 15.16
N GLY A 272 -1.88 -11.09 14.10
CA GLY A 272 -2.71 -10.36 13.14
C GLY A 272 -1.87 -9.56 12.16
N LYS A 273 -2.54 -8.68 11.42
CA LYS A 273 -1.92 -7.80 10.44
C LYS A 273 -2.40 -6.39 10.70
N GLU A 274 -1.51 -5.42 10.56
CA GLU A 274 -1.84 -4.01 10.79
C GLU A 274 -1.27 -3.15 9.68
N TRP A 275 -2.03 -2.12 9.29
CA TRP A 275 -1.50 -1.00 8.52
C TRP A 275 -0.93 0.04 9.46
N ILE A 276 0.31 0.43 9.20
CA ILE A 276 0.99 1.54 9.85
C ILE A 276 1.07 2.67 8.83
N SER A 277 0.31 3.73 9.08
CA SER A 277 0.17 4.86 8.17
C SER A 277 0.77 6.12 8.77
N VAL A 278 1.63 6.79 8.02
CA VAL A 278 2.25 8.06 8.38
C VAL A 278 1.80 9.14 7.41
N MET A 279 1.17 10.18 7.94
CA MET A 279 0.83 11.37 7.16
C MET A 279 1.72 12.54 7.56
N LEU A 280 2.27 13.22 6.57
CA LEU A 280 3.09 14.41 6.71
C LEU A 280 2.52 15.53 5.84
N VAL A 281 2.39 16.71 6.41
CA VAL A 281 1.87 17.91 5.73
C VAL A 281 2.87 19.04 5.92
N SER A 282 3.35 19.58 4.82
CA SER A 282 4.21 20.76 4.77
C SER A 282 3.56 21.85 3.91
N GLN A 283 4.22 23.00 3.78
CA GLN A 283 3.77 24.03 2.84
C GLN A 283 3.80 23.54 1.38
N GLY A 284 4.72 22.64 1.04
CA GLY A 284 4.91 22.17 -0.33
C GLY A 284 3.93 21.06 -0.73
N GLY A 285 3.28 20.41 0.24
CA GLY A 285 2.35 19.34 -0.06
C GLY A 285 2.04 18.39 1.09
N ILE A 286 1.43 17.28 0.74
CA ILE A 286 1.02 16.18 1.62
C ILE A 286 1.67 14.90 1.13
N THR A 287 2.16 14.10 2.06
CA THR A 287 2.59 12.72 1.83
C THR A 287 1.88 11.83 2.85
N LEU A 288 1.21 10.78 2.37
CA LEU A 288 0.73 9.67 3.19
C LEU A 288 1.47 8.43 2.71
N GLU A 289 2.21 7.79 3.61
CA GLU A 289 2.82 6.48 3.37
C GLU A 289 2.17 5.47 4.30
N SER A 290 1.84 4.29 3.79
CA SER A 290 1.28 3.20 4.57
C SER A 290 1.98 1.89 4.25
N ARG A 291 2.18 1.06 5.27
CA ARG A 291 2.78 -0.28 5.14
C ARG A 291 2.04 -1.29 6.00
N ARG A 292 1.87 -2.50 5.47
CA ARG A 292 1.42 -3.68 6.22
C ARG A 292 2.56 -4.22 7.09
N ILE A 293 2.25 -4.52 8.34
CA ILE A 293 3.10 -5.33 9.22
C ILE A 293 2.38 -6.61 9.63
N THR A 294 3.16 -7.65 9.91
CA THR A 294 2.65 -8.90 10.47
C THR A 294 3.01 -9.02 11.94
N VAL A 295 2.01 -9.22 12.78
CA VAL A 295 2.17 -9.52 14.20
C VAL A 295 2.04 -11.03 14.38
N THR A 296 3.05 -11.70 14.92
CA THR A 296 3.10 -13.16 15.00
C THR A 296 3.63 -13.64 16.35
N ASP A 297 3.18 -14.83 16.78
CA ASP A 297 3.73 -15.54 17.94
C ASP A 297 5.02 -16.32 17.59
N GLN A 298 5.33 -16.45 16.30
CA GLN A 298 6.50 -17.17 15.82
C GLN A 298 7.55 -16.18 15.33
N LEU A 299 8.71 -16.15 15.99
CA LEU A 299 9.93 -15.64 15.36
C LEU A 299 10.19 -16.50 14.12
N ILE A 300 9.86 -15.98 12.94
CA ILE A 300 10.35 -16.57 11.69
C ILE A 300 11.86 -16.33 11.73
N LEU A 301 12.61 -17.36 12.11
CA LEU A 301 14.03 -17.43 11.85
C LEU A 301 14.15 -17.59 10.34
N ASP A 302 14.60 -16.54 9.65
CA ASP A 302 14.99 -16.62 8.24
C ASP A 302 15.88 -17.86 8.07
N ASN A 303 15.48 -18.78 7.19
CA ASN A 303 16.21 -20.00 6.88
C ASN A 303 16.33 -20.14 5.37
#